data_AF-A0A1I7XHE0-F1
#
_entry.id   AF-A0A1I7XHE0-F1
#
_cell.length_a   1.000
_cell.length_b   1.000
_cell.length_c   1.000
_cell.angle_alpha   90.00
_cell.angle_beta   90.00
_cell.angle_gamma   90.00
#
_symmetry.space_group_name_H-M   'P 1'
#
loop_
_entity.id
_entity.type
_entity.pdbx_description
1 polymer ?
#
loop_
_entity_poly.entity_id
_entity_poly.type
_entity_poly.pdbx_seq_one_letter_code
_entity_poly.pdbx_strand_id
1 'polypeptide(L)'
;MVLRNLWHYSRCFSSITSHIVLSDSVRTALKNNKGVVALESTFRTARSLEDGIRSEGAVPATIALLDGKICIGLSENQLKRVAGASDALKVSRRDIAYALVKKAVGGTTVAATMYLANLAGIQVFATGGIGGVHRGVNQSMYRFYRGKVHLKFSKHYKLLSFSYLAFDISADLLELSRTPVIVVCAGVKSILDIDKTIEYLETHSVNCIVYGTSNVFPGFFTRKTTSKGQYSTENIEDVIDIMNTSKELGLMAGTVLACPIPEEYKADGLLIENAIQKALKDADEKKIRSQEITPFLLKRVNELTEGASMKTNITLLNNNARIAARLAKKMMSMKRSKPRPVEATQVSKTDIDNIKPKIVVVGATILDFEAITQQDIKDDGGSYVGAVRQRCGGVGRNHADGLARLGCDSILLSSIGSDDYGRYFLNRCSHIDTSRMISVAEMSTAVYMSVNVRGNIRYGISSIGEIVNKITPELITQNEDVISSSNFIVLDGNIPKETLQKAIDISRFYGSQVKYLYTYFTVWYEPTDIQKVRKMFDCDRVDVIQAVSPNANEFREMTRRSGVELHDVWYPNDVTDPDYLTTSNEGQQALTKA
;
A
#
# COMPACT_ATOMS: atom_id res chain seq x y z
N MET A 1 -1.38 13.76 -13.85
CA MET A 1 -1.45 12.27 -13.90
C MET A 1 -1.46 11.59 -12.51
N VAL A 2 -1.66 12.35 -11.42
CA VAL A 2 -2.12 11.84 -10.10
C VAL A 2 -3.38 10.97 -10.23
N LEU A 3 -4.15 11.17 -11.30
CA LEU A 3 -5.40 10.47 -11.60
C LEU A 3 -5.28 9.06 -12.23
N ARG A 4 -4.12 8.63 -12.77
CA ARG A 4 -4.03 7.35 -13.52
C ARG A 4 -3.55 6.15 -12.70
N ASN A 5 -2.73 6.35 -11.67
CA ASN A 5 -2.56 5.36 -10.60
C ASN A 5 -3.80 5.28 -9.71
N LEU A 6 -4.53 6.40 -9.59
CA LEU A 6 -5.93 6.42 -9.18
C LEU A 6 -6.85 5.69 -10.18
N TRP A 7 -6.44 5.29 -11.39
CA TRP A 7 -7.29 4.63 -12.40
C TRP A 7 -7.03 3.12 -12.53
N HIS A 8 -5.83 2.62 -12.24
CA HIS A 8 -5.61 1.17 -12.05
C HIS A 8 -5.98 0.75 -10.61
N TYR A 9 -5.74 1.62 -9.61
CA TYR A 9 -6.50 1.56 -8.36
C TYR A 9 -7.98 1.79 -8.67
N SER A 10 -8.49 2.86 -9.27
CA SER A 10 -9.94 2.91 -9.66
C SER A 10 -10.36 1.95 -10.79
N ARG A 11 -9.62 0.92 -11.18
CA ARG A 11 -10.15 -0.20 -12.00
C ARG A 11 -10.15 -1.50 -11.24
N CYS A 12 -9.14 -1.78 -10.42
CA CYS A 12 -9.20 -2.85 -9.42
C CYS A 12 -10.08 -2.46 -8.24
N PHE A 13 -9.95 -1.25 -7.71
CA PHE A 13 -10.91 -0.58 -6.82
C PHE A 13 -12.20 -0.16 -7.55
N SER A 14 -12.32 0.16 -8.86
CA SER A 14 -13.70 0.27 -9.43
C SER A 14 -14.38 -1.08 -9.64
N SER A 15 -13.64 -2.13 -9.99
CA SER A 15 -14.22 -3.48 -10.08
C SER A 15 -14.46 -4.08 -8.69
N ILE A 16 -13.59 -3.84 -7.70
CA ILE A 16 -13.80 -4.22 -6.29
C ILE A 16 -14.87 -3.33 -5.63
N THR A 17 -14.92 -2.02 -5.89
CA THR A 17 -16.03 -1.15 -5.42
C THR A 17 -17.34 -1.47 -6.11
N SER A 18 -17.33 -2.07 -7.30
CA SER A 18 -18.57 -2.60 -7.87
C SER A 18 -19.19 -3.66 -6.95
N HIS A 19 -18.38 -4.39 -6.18
CA HIS A 19 -18.84 -5.35 -5.19
C HIS A 19 -18.99 -4.76 -3.78
N ILE A 20 -18.19 -3.76 -3.37
CA ILE A 20 -18.25 -3.19 -2.02
C ILE A 20 -19.37 -2.14 -1.90
N VAL A 21 -20.23 -2.34 -0.92
CA VAL A 21 -21.30 -1.42 -0.53
C VAL A 21 -21.03 -0.96 0.91
N LEU A 22 -20.61 0.29 1.06
CA LEU A 22 -20.53 0.95 2.36
C LEU A 22 -21.88 1.57 2.72
N SER A 23 -22.35 1.38 3.95
CA SER A 23 -23.47 2.17 4.48
C SER A 23 -23.12 3.65 4.55
N ASP A 24 -24.14 4.51 4.55
CA ASP A 24 -23.93 5.96 4.65
C ASP A 24 -23.24 6.35 5.95
N SER A 25 -23.53 5.65 7.06
CA SER A 25 -22.90 5.89 8.36
C SER A 25 -21.41 5.60 8.31
N VAL A 26 -20.99 4.46 7.75
CA VAL A 26 -19.58 4.07 7.62
C VAL A 26 -18.86 5.00 6.64
N ARG A 27 -19.46 5.26 5.48
CA ARG A 27 -18.89 6.17 4.46
C ARG A 27 -18.67 7.58 5.03
N THR A 28 -19.66 8.11 5.74
CA THR A 28 -19.57 9.43 6.37
C THR A 28 -18.53 9.46 7.49
N ALA A 29 -18.43 8.38 8.27
CA ALA A 29 -17.44 8.27 9.33
C ALA A 29 -16.01 8.29 8.77
N LEU A 30 -15.74 7.46 7.75
CA LEU A 30 -14.43 7.42 7.08
C LEU A 30 -14.08 8.77 6.45
N LYS A 31 -15.03 9.43 5.76
CA LYS A 31 -14.82 10.75 5.15
C LYS A 31 -14.49 11.84 6.19
N ASN A 32 -15.10 11.76 7.37
CA ASN A 32 -14.95 12.76 8.42
C ASN A 32 -13.89 12.38 9.48
N ASN A 33 -13.03 11.39 9.21
CA ASN A 33 -12.06 10.86 10.17
C ASN A 33 -12.69 10.54 11.54
N LYS A 34 -13.86 9.90 11.56
CA LYS A 34 -14.46 9.34 12.78
C LYS A 34 -14.05 7.88 12.92
N GLY A 35 -13.83 7.44 14.16
CA GLY A 35 -13.41 6.07 14.44
C GLY A 35 -14.46 5.06 13.96
N VAL A 36 -14.02 4.07 13.17
CA VAL A 36 -14.87 2.97 12.69
C VAL A 36 -14.34 1.65 13.26
N VAL A 37 -15.24 0.79 13.72
CA VAL A 37 -14.91 -0.53 14.25
C VAL A 37 -15.62 -1.58 13.40
N ALA A 38 -14.84 -2.43 12.74
CA ALA A 38 -15.38 -3.58 12.02
C ALA A 38 -15.94 -4.63 13.01
N LEU A 39 -16.96 -5.37 12.56
CA LEU A 39 -17.52 -6.53 13.25
C LEU A 39 -17.72 -7.68 12.26
N GLU A 40 -17.50 -8.91 12.69
CA GLU A 40 -17.81 -10.10 11.88
C GLU A 40 -19.31 -10.45 11.98
N SER A 41 -19.86 -11.07 10.93
CA SER A 41 -21.31 -11.30 10.79
C SER A 41 -21.81 -12.67 11.25
N THR A 42 -21.01 -13.40 12.01
CA THR A 42 -21.36 -14.73 12.53
C THR A 42 -22.28 -14.72 13.76
N PHE A 43 -22.79 -13.54 14.18
CA PHE A 43 -23.43 -13.39 15.48
C PHE A 43 -24.91 -12.99 15.44
N ARG A 44 -25.73 -13.75 16.19
CA ARG A 44 -27.10 -13.37 16.59
C ARG A 44 -27.12 -12.15 17.53
N THR A 45 -25.95 -11.69 18.00
CA THR A 45 -25.77 -10.64 19.02
C THR A 45 -25.23 -9.33 18.43
N ALA A 46 -25.17 -9.22 17.09
CA ALA A 46 -24.58 -8.07 16.40
C ALA A 46 -25.10 -6.71 16.89
N ARG A 47 -26.41 -6.59 17.14
CA ARG A 47 -27.03 -5.32 17.56
C ARG A 47 -26.49 -4.78 18.88
N SER A 48 -26.34 -5.63 19.89
CA SER A 48 -25.78 -5.23 21.19
C SER A 48 -24.35 -4.70 21.04
N LEU A 49 -23.56 -5.29 20.13
CA LEU A 49 -22.18 -4.88 19.89
C LEU A 49 -22.11 -3.55 19.17
N GLU A 50 -22.98 -3.36 18.17
CA GLU A 50 -23.10 -2.08 17.48
C GLU A 50 -23.48 -0.95 18.46
N ASP A 51 -24.42 -1.21 19.38
CA ASP A 51 -24.83 -0.23 20.40
C ASP A 51 -23.70 0.06 21.39
N GLY A 52 -22.94 -0.95 21.79
CA GLY A 52 -21.72 -0.78 22.59
C GLY A 52 -20.70 0.14 21.91
N ILE A 53 -20.45 -0.05 20.61
CA ILE A 53 -19.53 0.79 19.82
C ILE A 53 -20.06 2.23 19.70
N ARG A 54 -21.36 2.40 19.41
CA ARG A 54 -22.01 3.72 19.31
C ARG A 54 -21.92 4.49 20.63
N SER A 55 -22.14 3.81 21.76
CA SER A 55 -22.10 4.44 23.09
C SER A 55 -20.74 5.06 23.44
N GLU A 56 -19.66 4.51 22.89
CA GLU A 56 -18.30 5.01 23.09
C GLU A 56 -17.91 6.09 22.05
N GLY A 57 -18.79 6.35 21.06
CA GLY A 57 -18.63 7.41 20.07
C GLY A 57 -17.90 7.00 18.78
N ALA A 58 -17.82 5.70 18.48
CA ALA A 58 -17.34 5.18 17.20
C ALA A 58 -18.51 4.65 16.34
N VAL A 59 -18.24 4.39 15.06
CA VAL A 59 -19.23 3.86 14.13
C VAL A 59 -19.00 2.36 13.91
N PRO A 60 -19.99 1.49 14.18
CA PRO A 60 -19.86 0.07 13.91
C PRO A 60 -20.02 -0.23 12.42
N ALA A 61 -19.25 -1.20 11.95
CA ALA A 61 -19.27 -1.69 10.58
C ALA A 61 -19.30 -3.22 10.56
N THR A 62 -20.48 -3.80 10.81
CA THR A 62 -20.69 -5.24 10.59
C THR A 62 -20.49 -5.56 9.11
N ILE A 63 -19.69 -6.58 8.80
CA ILE A 63 -19.33 -6.95 7.43
C ILE A 63 -19.96 -8.30 7.05
N ALA A 64 -20.64 -8.38 5.92
CA ALA A 64 -21.17 -9.63 5.37
C ALA A 64 -21.18 -9.62 3.83
N LEU A 65 -21.38 -10.79 3.23
CA LEU A 65 -21.63 -10.92 1.79
C LEU A 65 -23.13 -11.15 1.56
N LEU A 66 -23.72 -10.37 0.66
CA LEU A 66 -25.14 -10.42 0.31
C LEU A 66 -25.31 -10.20 -1.19
N ASP A 67 -25.94 -11.14 -1.89
CA ASP A 67 -26.34 -11.01 -3.30
C ASP A 67 -25.21 -10.62 -4.26
N GLY A 68 -23.99 -11.10 -4.00
CA GLY A 68 -22.81 -10.80 -4.81
C GLY A 68 -22.15 -9.46 -4.49
N LYS A 69 -22.52 -8.87 -3.35
CA LYS A 69 -21.92 -7.65 -2.79
C LYS A 69 -21.27 -7.94 -1.44
N ILE A 70 -20.23 -7.19 -1.14
CA ILE A 70 -19.60 -7.07 0.18
C ILE A 70 -20.27 -5.87 0.86
N CYS A 71 -21.11 -6.10 1.86
CA CYS A 71 -21.78 -5.05 2.60
C CYS A 71 -21.01 -4.74 3.89
N ILE A 72 -20.63 -3.48 4.07
CA ILE A 72 -19.85 -2.99 5.22
C ILE A 72 -20.68 -1.93 5.93
N GLY A 73 -21.11 -2.24 7.15
CA GLY A 73 -22.18 -1.53 7.84
C GLY A 73 -23.53 -2.08 7.39
N LEU A 74 -24.05 -3.09 8.09
CA LEU A 74 -25.33 -3.69 7.74
C LEU A 74 -26.50 -2.88 8.31
N SER A 75 -27.57 -2.77 7.54
CA SER A 75 -28.87 -2.33 8.07
C SER A 75 -29.51 -3.40 8.97
N GLU A 76 -30.49 -3.01 9.78
CA GLU A 76 -31.23 -3.95 10.64
C GLU A 76 -31.83 -5.12 9.84
N ASN A 77 -32.34 -4.86 8.64
CA ASN A 77 -32.91 -5.90 7.77
C ASN A 77 -31.83 -6.85 7.24
N GLN A 78 -30.65 -6.32 6.89
CA GLN A 78 -29.51 -7.13 6.45
C GLN A 78 -28.94 -7.98 7.60
N LEU A 79 -28.84 -7.42 8.81
CA LEU A 79 -28.46 -8.17 10.01
C LEU A 79 -29.40 -9.35 10.26
N LYS A 80 -30.71 -9.10 10.24
CA LYS A 80 -31.73 -10.15 10.39
C LYS A 80 -31.63 -11.19 9.28
N ARG A 81 -31.37 -10.77 8.05
CA ARG A 81 -31.21 -11.68 6.90
C ARG A 81 -30.00 -12.60 7.07
N VAL A 82 -28.83 -12.06 7.45
CA VAL A 82 -27.65 -12.89 7.69
C VAL A 82 -27.87 -13.83 8.87
N ALA A 83 -28.48 -13.35 9.95
CA ALA A 83 -28.75 -14.16 11.15
C ALA A 83 -29.85 -15.23 10.96
N GLY A 84 -30.80 -15.00 10.04
CA GLY A 84 -31.92 -15.88 9.77
C GLY A 84 -31.72 -16.86 8.60
N ALA A 85 -30.68 -16.68 7.79
CA ALA A 85 -30.38 -17.55 6.66
C ALA A 85 -29.76 -18.87 7.15
N SER A 86 -30.53 -19.97 7.06
CA SER A 86 -30.07 -21.32 7.42
C SER A 86 -28.98 -21.86 6.50
N ASP A 87 -28.88 -21.31 5.29
CA ASP A 87 -27.94 -21.67 4.23
C ASP A 87 -26.78 -20.66 4.10
N ALA A 88 -26.63 -19.74 5.06
CA ALA A 88 -25.55 -18.75 5.03
C ALA A 88 -24.17 -19.43 5.00
N LEU A 89 -23.36 -19.09 3.99
CA LEU A 89 -22.01 -19.59 3.87
C LEU A 89 -21.12 -18.97 4.96
N LYS A 90 -20.30 -19.79 5.62
CA LYS A 90 -19.22 -19.29 6.47
C LYS A 90 -18.03 -18.90 5.58
N VAL A 91 -17.80 -17.60 5.43
CA VAL A 91 -16.84 -17.04 4.47
C VAL A 91 -15.51 -16.73 5.16
N SER A 92 -14.47 -17.52 4.86
CA SER A 92 -13.07 -17.14 5.10
C SER A 92 -12.48 -16.46 3.85
N ARG A 93 -11.23 -15.99 3.91
CA ARG A 93 -10.60 -15.20 2.83
C ARG A 93 -10.66 -15.91 1.47
N ARG A 94 -10.43 -17.22 1.42
CA ARG A 94 -10.49 -18.01 0.17
C ARG A 94 -11.90 -18.11 -0.42
N ASP A 95 -12.92 -17.98 0.43
CA ASP A 95 -14.32 -18.21 0.06
C ASP A 95 -14.99 -16.93 -0.47
N ILE A 96 -14.37 -15.75 -0.28
CA ILE A 96 -14.92 -14.44 -0.68
C ILE A 96 -15.32 -14.44 -2.16
N ALA A 97 -14.41 -14.81 -3.06
CA ALA A 97 -14.68 -14.78 -4.50
C ALA A 97 -15.81 -15.76 -4.88
N TYR A 98 -15.80 -16.96 -4.29
CA TYR A 98 -16.85 -17.96 -4.51
C TYR A 98 -18.22 -17.44 -4.07
N ALA A 99 -18.31 -16.89 -2.86
CA ALA A 99 -19.53 -16.33 -2.31
C ALA A 99 -20.09 -15.17 -3.16
N LEU A 100 -19.21 -14.30 -3.68
CA LEU A 100 -19.61 -13.20 -4.57
C LEU A 100 -20.16 -13.71 -5.90
N VAL A 101 -19.48 -14.66 -6.55
CA VAL A 101 -19.92 -15.24 -7.82
C VAL A 101 -21.23 -15.99 -7.68
N LYS A 102 -21.41 -16.73 -6.57
CA LYS A 102 -22.65 -17.46 -6.27
C LYS A 102 -23.78 -16.58 -5.72
N LYS A 103 -23.52 -15.29 -5.51
CA LYS A 103 -24.45 -14.34 -4.90
C LYS A 103 -25.00 -14.84 -3.56
N ALA A 104 -24.19 -15.58 -2.81
CA ALA A 104 -24.61 -16.22 -1.57
C ALA A 104 -24.79 -15.19 -0.44
N VAL A 105 -25.66 -15.51 0.53
CA VAL A 105 -25.62 -14.89 1.86
C VAL A 105 -24.43 -15.50 2.59
N GLY A 106 -23.49 -14.67 3.04
CA GLY A 106 -22.23 -15.12 3.62
C GLY A 106 -21.89 -14.38 4.91
N GLY A 107 -21.79 -15.12 6.01
CA GLY A 107 -21.25 -14.63 7.28
C GLY A 107 -19.73 -14.71 7.26
N THR A 108 -19.04 -13.59 7.47
CA THR A 108 -17.58 -13.53 7.42
C THR A 108 -16.95 -14.05 8.71
N THR A 109 -15.82 -14.75 8.60
CA THR A 109 -14.94 -15.07 9.75
C THR A 109 -14.02 -13.89 10.06
N VAL A 110 -13.20 -14.01 11.12
CA VAL A 110 -12.09 -13.11 11.44
C VAL A 110 -11.22 -12.83 10.21
N ALA A 111 -10.68 -13.86 9.54
CA ALA A 111 -9.83 -13.67 8.36
C ALA A 111 -10.50 -12.84 7.23
N ALA A 112 -11.74 -13.17 6.86
CA ALA A 112 -12.44 -12.42 5.81
C ALA A 112 -12.77 -10.99 6.27
N THR A 113 -13.19 -10.82 7.52
CA THR A 113 -13.56 -9.52 8.09
C THR A 113 -12.35 -8.59 8.14
N MET A 114 -11.18 -9.08 8.58
CA MET A 114 -9.93 -8.32 8.58
C MET A 114 -9.55 -7.84 7.18
N TYR A 115 -9.54 -8.76 6.21
CA TYR A 115 -9.22 -8.44 4.82
C TYR A 115 -10.14 -7.35 4.26
N LEU A 116 -11.46 -7.50 4.45
CA LEU A 116 -12.47 -6.58 3.95
C LEU A 116 -12.49 -5.23 4.70
N ALA A 117 -12.22 -5.25 6.01
CA ALA A 117 -12.06 -4.04 6.82
C ALA A 117 -10.86 -3.20 6.33
N ASN A 118 -9.72 -3.85 6.11
CA ASN A 118 -8.52 -3.18 5.58
C ASN A 118 -8.76 -2.60 4.18
N LEU A 119 -9.45 -3.35 3.29
CA LEU A 119 -9.85 -2.83 1.98
C LEU A 119 -10.75 -1.59 2.06
N ALA A 120 -11.57 -1.48 3.10
CA ALA A 120 -12.43 -0.31 3.35
C ALA A 120 -11.73 0.82 4.12
N GLY A 121 -10.44 0.67 4.46
CA GLY A 121 -9.69 1.64 5.27
C GLY A 121 -10.04 1.62 6.76
N ILE A 122 -10.70 0.56 7.25
CA ILE A 122 -11.03 0.37 8.67
C ILE A 122 -9.87 -0.34 9.36
N GLN A 123 -9.30 0.30 10.39
CA GLN A 123 -8.07 -0.16 11.05
C GLN A 123 -8.29 -0.97 12.33
N VAL A 124 -9.51 -0.96 12.88
CA VAL A 124 -9.86 -1.63 14.14
C VAL A 124 -11.00 -2.60 13.91
N PHE A 125 -10.85 -3.82 14.41
CA PHE A 125 -11.83 -4.91 14.32
C PHE A 125 -12.06 -5.50 15.71
N ALA A 126 -13.32 -5.67 16.12
CA ALA A 126 -13.68 -6.36 17.35
C ALA A 126 -14.30 -7.74 17.08
N THR A 127 -13.83 -8.75 17.79
CA THR A 127 -14.39 -10.11 17.81
C THR A 127 -14.40 -10.64 19.24
N GLY A 128 -15.04 -11.78 19.48
CA GLY A 128 -14.95 -12.46 20.75
C GLY A 128 -13.54 -13.01 20.97
N GLY A 129 -13.02 -13.72 19.98
CA GLY A 129 -11.78 -14.49 20.10
C GLY A 129 -11.31 -14.94 18.73
N ILE A 130 -10.01 -14.94 18.50
CA ILE A 130 -9.44 -15.36 17.22
C ILE A 130 -9.46 -16.89 17.09
N GLY A 131 -9.48 -17.39 15.85
CA GLY A 131 -9.09 -18.76 15.58
C GLY A 131 -7.60 -18.99 15.86
N GLY A 132 -7.14 -20.21 15.69
CA GLY A 132 -5.78 -20.60 16.06
C GLY A 132 -5.44 -22.01 15.63
N VAL A 133 -4.38 -22.55 16.22
CA VAL A 133 -3.96 -23.94 16.04
C VAL A 133 -4.93 -24.83 16.80
N HIS A 134 -5.52 -25.84 16.14
CA HIS A 134 -6.37 -26.80 16.83
C HIS A 134 -5.54 -27.74 17.71
N ARG A 135 -6.16 -28.23 18.79
CA ARG A 135 -5.54 -29.23 19.66
C ARG A 135 -5.23 -30.51 18.87
N GLY A 136 -4.05 -31.09 19.06
CA GLY A 136 -3.65 -32.36 18.44
C GLY A 136 -2.77 -32.28 17.18
N VAL A 137 -2.51 -31.07 16.63
CA VAL A 137 -1.72 -30.88 15.39
C VAL A 137 -0.32 -31.54 15.42
N ASN A 138 0.28 -31.80 16.60
CA ASN A 138 1.62 -32.39 16.73
C ASN A 138 1.71 -33.89 16.40
N GLN A 139 0.61 -34.65 16.40
CA GLN A 139 0.67 -36.11 16.19
C GLN A 139 0.88 -36.52 14.73
N SER A 140 0.75 -35.58 13.79
CA SER A 140 0.92 -35.81 12.35
C SER A 140 2.39 -35.88 11.92
N MET A 141 3.27 -35.01 12.46
CA MET A 141 4.71 -35.00 12.12
C MET A 141 5.49 -36.14 12.76
N TYR A 142 5.24 -36.46 14.04
CA TYR A 142 6.07 -37.42 14.78
C TYR A 142 5.95 -38.87 14.27
N ARG A 143 4.83 -39.22 13.62
CA ARG A 143 4.63 -40.55 13.01
C ARG A 143 5.30 -40.72 11.65
N PHE A 144 5.59 -39.63 10.94
CA PHE A 144 6.27 -39.70 9.63
C PHE A 144 7.77 -40.01 9.78
N TYR A 145 8.41 -39.54 10.85
CA TYR A 145 9.86 -39.70 11.05
C TYR A 145 10.30 -41.05 11.65
N ARG A 146 9.44 -41.76 12.39
CA ARG A 146 9.77 -43.11 12.92
C ARG A 146 9.38 -44.29 12.01
N GLY A 147 8.80 -44.03 10.84
CA GLY A 147 8.44 -45.05 9.85
C GLY A 147 9.60 -45.66 9.04
N LYS A 148 10.85 -45.25 9.30
CA LYS A 148 12.06 -45.89 8.74
C LYS A 148 12.81 -46.68 9.81
N VAL A 149 12.20 -47.71 10.37
CA VAL A 149 12.93 -48.78 11.07
C VAL A 149 12.37 -50.13 10.63
N HIS A 150 13.11 -50.79 9.74
CA HIS A 150 13.05 -52.21 9.39
C HIS A 150 11.70 -52.80 8.95
N LEU A 151 11.42 -52.72 7.63
CA LEU A 151 10.48 -53.64 6.97
C LEU A 151 11.28 -54.79 6.34
N LYS A 152 11.50 -55.87 7.12
CA LYS A 152 11.63 -57.21 6.54
C LYS A 152 10.23 -57.65 6.09
N PHE A 153 10.11 -58.00 4.82
CA PHE A 153 8.87 -58.50 4.22
C PHE A 153 8.33 -59.72 5.00
N SER A 154 7.14 -59.57 5.57
CA SER A 154 6.29 -60.68 6.00
C SER A 154 4.82 -60.25 5.85
N LYS A 155 4.07 -61.03 5.07
CA LYS A 155 2.65 -60.84 4.74
C LYS A 155 1.80 -60.96 5.99
N HIS A 156 0.82 -60.06 6.12
CA HIS A 156 -0.32 -59.99 7.07
C HIS A 156 -0.25 -58.83 8.07
N TYR A 157 -0.73 -57.66 7.65
CA TYR A 157 -1.35 -56.70 8.56
C TYR A 157 -2.71 -56.27 8.03
N LYS A 158 -3.75 -56.52 8.84
CA LYS A 158 -5.07 -55.89 8.73
C LYS A 158 -4.87 -54.38 8.55
N LEU A 159 -5.51 -53.78 7.54
CA LEU A 159 -5.61 -52.33 7.40
C LEU A 159 -6.25 -51.74 8.66
N LEU A 160 -5.43 -51.28 9.59
CA LEU A 160 -5.84 -50.31 10.60
C LEU A 160 -6.13 -49.01 9.85
N SER A 161 -7.38 -48.58 9.87
CA SER A 161 -7.83 -47.27 9.39
C SER A 161 -7.06 -46.16 10.10
N PHE A 162 -5.96 -45.69 9.50
CA PHE A 162 -5.21 -44.53 9.97
C PHE A 162 -5.94 -43.26 9.54
N SER A 163 -6.76 -42.72 10.45
CA SER A 163 -7.31 -41.36 10.36
C SER A 163 -6.16 -40.36 10.51
N TYR A 164 -5.70 -39.77 9.41
CA TYR A 164 -4.72 -38.69 9.38
C TYR A 164 -5.19 -37.52 10.27
N LEU A 165 -4.45 -37.18 11.33
CA LEU A 165 -4.63 -35.90 12.03
C LEU A 165 -4.19 -34.77 11.08
N ALA A 166 -5.14 -34.07 10.49
CA ALA A 166 -4.90 -33.00 9.53
C ALA A 166 -4.24 -31.77 10.20
N PHE A 167 -3.45 -31.01 9.43
CA PHE A 167 -2.92 -29.69 9.79
C PHE A 167 -4.08 -28.68 9.92
N ASP A 168 -4.84 -28.77 11.00
CA ASP A 168 -6.01 -27.93 11.28
C ASP A 168 -5.58 -26.64 11.99
N ILE A 169 -5.18 -25.65 11.18
CA ILE A 169 -4.73 -24.33 11.63
C ILE A 169 -5.65 -23.29 11.00
N SER A 170 -6.21 -22.39 11.81
CA SER A 170 -7.10 -21.34 11.33
C SER A 170 -6.39 -20.41 10.34
N ALA A 171 -7.10 -20.07 9.25
CA ALA A 171 -6.68 -19.04 8.30
C ALA A 171 -6.55 -17.65 8.95
N ASP A 172 -7.15 -17.44 10.13
CA ASP A 172 -7.05 -16.18 10.88
C ASP A 172 -5.59 -15.83 11.19
N LEU A 173 -4.75 -16.82 11.51
CA LEU A 173 -3.34 -16.57 11.86
C LEU A 173 -2.52 -16.08 10.67
N LEU A 174 -2.79 -16.65 9.50
CA LEU A 174 -2.14 -16.22 8.26
C LEU A 174 -2.68 -14.87 7.76
N GLU A 175 -3.93 -14.53 8.10
CA GLU A 175 -4.45 -13.20 7.82
C GLU A 175 -3.81 -12.14 8.70
N LEU A 176 -3.67 -12.45 9.99
CA LEU A 176 -2.97 -11.60 10.97
C LEU A 176 -1.53 -11.30 10.55
N SER A 177 -0.85 -12.18 9.83
CA SER A 177 0.52 -11.91 9.36
C SER A 177 0.61 -11.04 8.10
N ARG A 178 -0.53 -10.67 7.50
CA ARG A 178 -0.58 -9.98 6.19
C ARG A 178 -1.37 -8.69 6.19
N THR A 179 -2.24 -8.49 7.17
CA THR A 179 -3.26 -7.43 7.14
C THR A 179 -3.13 -6.54 8.37
N PRO A 180 -2.71 -5.27 8.21
CA PRO A 180 -2.40 -4.35 9.31
C PRO A 180 -3.66 -3.78 9.96
N VAL A 181 -4.45 -4.65 10.57
CA VAL A 181 -5.67 -4.35 11.34
C VAL A 181 -5.44 -4.76 12.79
N ILE A 182 -5.87 -3.91 13.73
CA ILE A 182 -5.89 -4.24 15.15
C ILE A 182 -7.12 -5.08 15.44
N VAL A 183 -6.92 -6.32 15.88
CA VAL A 183 -7.99 -7.25 16.27
C VAL A 183 -8.10 -7.24 17.79
N VAL A 184 -9.18 -6.64 18.28
CA VAL A 184 -9.53 -6.60 19.70
C VAL A 184 -10.37 -7.84 20.02
N CYS A 185 -9.87 -8.70 20.90
CA CYS A 185 -10.49 -9.98 21.23
C CYS A 185 -10.14 -10.42 22.65
N ALA A 186 -10.76 -11.46 23.21
CA ALA A 186 -10.32 -12.04 24.49
C ALA A 186 -9.29 -13.16 24.31
N GLY A 187 -8.43 -13.03 23.31
CA GLY A 187 -7.43 -14.01 22.95
C GLY A 187 -7.96 -15.15 22.09
N VAL A 188 -7.39 -16.35 22.27
CA VAL A 188 -7.66 -17.52 21.44
C VAL A 188 -8.87 -18.27 21.98
N LYS A 189 -9.81 -18.67 21.11
CA LYS A 189 -10.99 -19.45 21.52
C LYS A 189 -10.57 -20.70 22.33
N SER A 190 -11.19 -20.93 23.50
CA SER A 190 -10.85 -22.01 24.46
C SER A 190 -10.74 -23.44 23.89
N ILE A 191 -11.43 -23.73 22.79
CA ILE A 191 -11.41 -25.04 22.13
C ILE A 191 -10.08 -25.35 21.39
N LEU A 192 -9.19 -24.36 21.29
CA LEU A 192 -7.94 -24.41 20.53
C LEU A 192 -6.73 -24.64 21.43
N ASP A 193 -5.55 -24.75 20.81
CA ASP A 193 -4.24 -24.87 21.45
C ASP A 193 -3.60 -23.49 21.55
N ILE A 194 -3.66 -22.89 22.75
CA ILE A 194 -3.27 -21.49 22.97
C ILE A 194 -1.76 -21.33 22.80
N ASP A 195 -0.95 -22.19 23.44
CA ASP A 195 0.51 -22.11 23.40
C ASP A 195 1.02 -22.16 21.94
N LYS A 196 0.56 -23.13 21.14
CA LYS A 196 0.96 -23.21 19.72
C LYS A 196 0.46 -22.06 18.88
N THR A 197 -0.69 -21.48 19.25
CA THR A 197 -1.22 -20.33 18.52
C THR A 197 -0.31 -19.12 18.77
N ILE A 198 0.14 -18.89 20.00
CA ILE A 198 1.07 -17.80 20.32
C ILE A 198 2.42 -18.01 19.63
N GLU A 199 2.99 -19.21 19.67
CA GLU A 199 4.23 -19.55 18.94
C GLU A 199 4.10 -19.30 17.42
N TYR A 200 2.94 -19.65 16.84
CA TYR A 200 2.67 -19.40 15.43
C TYR A 200 2.63 -17.90 15.13
N LEU A 201 1.96 -17.11 15.97
CA LEU A 201 1.86 -15.65 15.82
C LEU A 201 3.23 -14.97 15.96
N GLU A 202 4.04 -15.41 16.92
CA GLU A 202 5.42 -14.96 17.10
C GLU A 202 6.27 -15.23 15.86
N THR A 203 6.22 -16.48 15.35
CA THR A 203 6.94 -16.88 14.12
C THR A 203 6.57 -15.99 12.92
N HIS A 204 5.34 -15.52 12.86
CA HIS A 204 4.84 -14.67 11.77
C HIS A 204 4.86 -13.17 12.09
N SER A 205 5.59 -12.77 13.15
CA SER A 205 5.79 -11.38 13.56
C SER A 205 4.48 -10.61 13.80
N VAL A 206 3.44 -11.31 14.27
CA VAL A 206 2.18 -10.67 14.66
C VAL A 206 2.32 -10.12 16.06
N ASN A 207 2.11 -8.81 16.21
CA ASN A 207 2.15 -8.15 17.51
C ASN A 207 1.04 -8.72 18.42
N CYS A 208 1.41 -9.26 19.58
CA CYS A 208 0.46 -9.79 20.56
C CYS A 208 0.52 -8.97 21.84
N ILE A 209 -0.44 -8.05 22.02
CA ILE A 209 -0.49 -7.12 23.15
C ILE A 209 -1.63 -7.51 24.07
N VAL A 210 -1.37 -7.64 25.38
CA VAL A 210 -2.41 -7.86 26.39
C VAL A 210 -2.86 -6.50 26.96
N TYR A 211 -4.16 -6.23 26.93
CA TYR A 211 -4.73 -5.03 27.53
C TYR A 211 -4.93 -5.23 29.04
N GLY A 212 -3.95 -4.78 29.84
CA GLY A 212 -3.89 -4.96 31.29
C GLY A 212 -2.48 -4.80 31.86
N THR A 213 -2.31 -5.03 33.16
CA THR A 213 -1.04 -4.90 33.90
C THR A 213 -0.05 -6.05 33.67
N SER A 214 -0.48 -7.15 33.05
CA SER A 214 0.32 -8.36 32.88
C SER A 214 0.21 -8.86 31.45
N ASN A 215 1.31 -9.39 30.92
CA ASN A 215 1.35 -9.96 29.57
C ASN A 215 0.88 -11.42 29.50
N VAL A 216 0.22 -11.95 30.53
CA VAL A 216 -0.41 -13.27 30.45
C VAL A 216 -1.54 -13.23 29.43
N PHE A 217 -1.43 -14.05 28.39
CA PHE A 217 -2.37 -14.03 27.27
C PHE A 217 -3.70 -14.71 27.68
N PRO A 218 -4.87 -14.07 27.46
CA PRO A 218 -6.14 -14.65 27.86
C PRO A 218 -6.57 -15.81 26.95
N GLY A 219 -7.25 -16.80 27.53
CA GLY A 219 -7.81 -17.95 26.84
C GLY A 219 -9.33 -17.84 26.73
N PHE A 220 -9.81 -16.76 26.12
CA PHE A 220 -11.23 -16.47 25.88
C PHE A 220 -12.05 -16.33 27.17
N PHE A 221 -12.52 -17.44 27.75
CA PHE A 221 -13.23 -17.45 29.04
C PHE A 221 -12.29 -17.41 30.25
N THR A 222 -10.99 -17.66 30.05
CA THR A 222 -9.99 -17.63 31.12
C THR A 222 -9.12 -16.39 31.05
N ARG A 223 -8.98 -15.69 32.20
CA ARG A 223 -8.10 -14.51 32.31
C ARG A 223 -6.62 -14.88 32.36
N LYS A 224 -6.28 -16.10 32.77
CA LYS A 224 -4.90 -16.57 32.95
C LYS A 224 -4.69 -17.88 32.22
N THR A 225 -3.65 -17.92 31.39
CA THR A 225 -3.14 -19.11 30.71
C THR A 225 -1.64 -19.27 31.01
N THR A 226 -1.02 -20.29 30.44
CA THR A 226 0.44 -20.50 30.49
C THR A 226 1.19 -19.60 29.50
N SER A 227 0.51 -19.11 28.46
CA SER A 227 1.13 -18.34 27.38
C SER A 227 1.21 -16.85 27.73
N LYS A 228 2.20 -16.17 27.13
CA LYS A 228 2.38 -14.72 27.28
C LYS A 228 2.29 -14.03 25.93
N GLY A 229 1.66 -12.85 25.90
CA GLY A 229 1.82 -11.91 24.81
C GLY A 229 3.19 -11.25 24.86
N GLN A 230 3.56 -10.63 23.75
CA GLN A 230 4.80 -9.89 23.59
C GLN A 230 4.90 -8.72 24.58
N TYR A 231 3.79 -8.00 24.78
CA TYR A 231 3.70 -6.84 25.68
C TYR A 231 2.38 -6.81 26.43
N SER A 232 2.33 -6.00 27.49
CA SER A 232 1.07 -5.59 28.12
C SER A 232 1.03 -4.10 28.35
N THR A 233 -0.16 -3.50 28.23
CA THR A 233 -0.39 -2.10 28.53
C THR A 233 -1.83 -1.87 28.99
N GLU A 234 -2.04 -0.92 29.89
CA GLU A 234 -3.35 -0.41 30.26
C GLU A 234 -3.74 0.84 29.43
N ASN A 235 -2.79 1.36 28.65
CA ASN A 235 -2.92 2.59 27.89
C ASN A 235 -3.17 2.29 26.40
N ILE A 236 -4.28 2.79 25.88
CA ILE A 236 -4.66 2.60 24.47
C ILE A 236 -3.66 3.30 23.53
N GLU A 237 -3.10 4.42 23.98
CA GLU A 237 -2.10 5.21 23.26
C GLU A 237 -0.87 4.38 22.88
N ASP A 238 -0.41 3.48 23.76
CA ASP A 238 0.74 2.64 23.48
C ASP A 238 0.45 1.68 22.32
N VAL A 239 -0.77 1.15 22.25
CA VAL A 239 -1.22 0.28 21.14
C VAL A 239 -1.23 1.06 19.82
N ILE A 240 -1.67 2.31 19.86
CA ILE A 240 -1.71 3.20 18.69
C ILE A 240 -0.29 3.55 18.25
N ASP A 241 0.60 3.90 19.17
CA ASP A 241 2.00 4.23 18.89
C ASP A 241 2.73 3.01 18.28
N ILE A 242 2.51 1.79 18.79
CA ILE A 242 3.05 0.54 18.22
C ILE A 242 2.55 0.34 16.78
N MET A 243 1.25 0.51 16.54
CA MET A 243 0.66 0.33 15.21
C MET A 243 1.19 1.38 14.22
N ASN A 244 1.27 2.65 14.63
CA ASN A 244 1.79 3.73 13.79
C ASN A 244 3.26 3.51 13.47
N THR A 245 4.08 3.17 14.46
CA THR A 245 5.51 2.86 14.28
C THR A 245 5.70 1.65 13.35
N SER A 246 4.91 0.59 13.53
CA SER A 246 4.94 -0.59 12.65
C SER A 246 4.63 -0.19 11.20
N LYS A 247 3.62 0.68 11.01
CA LYS A 247 3.24 1.19 9.70
C LYS A 247 4.32 2.09 9.08
N GLU A 248 4.95 2.96 9.87
CA GLU A 248 6.04 3.84 9.43
C GLU A 248 7.29 3.06 8.99
N LEU A 249 7.57 1.95 9.66
CA LEU A 249 8.67 1.03 9.32
C LEU A 249 8.33 0.03 8.20
N GLY A 250 7.09 0.04 7.69
CA GLY A 250 6.65 -0.90 6.65
C GLY A 250 6.44 -2.34 7.14
N LEU A 251 6.23 -2.56 8.45
CA LEU A 251 5.94 -3.87 9.03
C LEU A 251 4.47 -4.23 8.79
N MET A 252 4.22 -5.18 7.88
CA MET A 252 2.88 -5.47 7.31
C MET A 252 2.07 -6.56 8.05
N ALA A 253 2.24 -6.67 9.37
CA ALA A 253 1.45 -7.56 10.21
C ALA A 253 0.32 -6.80 10.94
N GLY A 254 -0.74 -7.52 11.27
CA GLY A 254 -1.79 -7.09 12.19
C GLY A 254 -1.33 -7.11 13.64
N THR A 255 -2.19 -6.61 14.52
CA THR A 255 -1.96 -6.60 15.96
C THR A 255 -3.12 -7.28 16.65
N VAL A 256 -2.85 -8.27 17.49
CA VAL A 256 -3.82 -8.83 18.42
C VAL A 256 -3.78 -8.01 19.71
N LEU A 257 -4.86 -7.29 20.01
CA LEU A 257 -5.07 -6.66 21.32
C LEU A 257 -5.98 -7.58 22.14
N ALA A 258 -5.36 -8.40 22.98
CA ALA A 258 -6.02 -9.39 23.81
C ALA A 258 -6.53 -8.76 25.11
N CYS A 259 -7.85 -8.69 25.26
CA CYS A 259 -8.56 -8.11 26.40
C CYS A 259 -9.13 -9.23 27.28
N PRO A 260 -8.54 -9.49 28.47
CA PRO A 260 -9.06 -10.52 29.37
C PRO A 260 -10.51 -10.22 29.78
N ILE A 261 -11.35 -11.26 29.86
CA ILE A 261 -12.76 -11.16 30.29
C ILE A 261 -12.87 -10.39 31.62
N PRO A 262 -13.80 -9.42 31.80
CA PRO A 262 -13.85 -8.59 33.02
C PRO A 262 -13.85 -9.40 34.34
N GLU A 263 -13.22 -8.86 35.39
CA GLU A 263 -12.99 -9.59 36.66
C GLU A 263 -14.30 -10.09 37.30
N GLU A 264 -15.39 -9.32 37.16
CA GLU A 264 -16.73 -9.68 37.65
C GLU A 264 -17.30 -10.98 37.05
N TYR A 265 -16.81 -11.43 35.88
CA TYR A 265 -17.23 -12.68 35.22
C TYR A 265 -16.19 -13.81 35.29
N LYS A 266 -15.15 -13.66 36.13
CA LYS A 266 -14.08 -14.65 36.24
C LYS A 266 -14.56 -16.02 36.73
N ALA A 267 -15.50 -16.04 37.67
CA ALA A 267 -16.06 -17.28 38.21
C ALA A 267 -16.81 -18.06 37.13
N ASP A 268 -17.66 -17.37 36.36
CA ASP A 268 -18.37 -17.94 35.21
C ASP A 268 -17.37 -18.46 34.17
N GLY A 269 -16.30 -17.71 33.92
CA GLY A 269 -15.23 -18.10 33.01
C GLY A 269 -14.56 -19.43 33.37
N LEU A 270 -14.26 -19.65 34.65
CA LEU A 270 -13.69 -20.90 35.16
C LEU A 270 -14.67 -22.08 35.02
N LEU A 271 -15.96 -21.85 35.33
CA LEU A 271 -17.01 -22.86 35.15
C LEU A 271 -17.12 -23.28 33.68
N ILE A 272 -17.11 -22.32 32.76
CA ILE A 272 -17.21 -22.56 31.32
C ILE A 272 -15.98 -23.31 30.80
N GLU A 273 -14.77 -22.94 31.25
CA GLU A 273 -13.56 -23.64 30.83
C GLU A 273 -13.56 -25.11 31.27
N ASN A 274 -13.99 -25.39 32.50
CA ASN A 274 -14.15 -26.77 32.99
C ASN A 274 -15.18 -27.55 32.14
N ALA A 275 -16.27 -26.90 31.76
CA ALA A 275 -17.26 -27.48 30.85
C ALA A 275 -16.67 -27.75 29.46
N ILE A 276 -15.79 -26.89 28.94
CA ILE A 276 -15.09 -27.07 27.66
C ILE A 276 -14.13 -28.26 27.73
N GLN A 277 -13.34 -28.38 28.80
CA GLN A 277 -12.44 -29.53 28.96
C GLN A 277 -13.23 -30.86 29.02
N LYS A 278 -14.38 -30.87 29.70
CA LYS A 278 -15.29 -32.01 29.71
C LYS A 278 -15.89 -32.29 28.32
N ALA A 279 -16.36 -31.25 27.62
CA ALA A 279 -16.92 -31.38 26.27
C ALA A 279 -15.89 -31.90 25.25
N LEU A 280 -14.63 -31.46 25.35
CA LEU A 280 -13.54 -31.95 24.52
C LEU A 280 -13.29 -33.45 24.77
N LYS A 281 -13.29 -33.88 26.04
CA LYS A 281 -13.18 -35.29 26.39
C LYS A 281 -14.36 -36.11 25.84
N ASP A 282 -15.59 -35.61 26.00
CA ASP A 282 -16.80 -36.25 25.46
C ASP A 282 -16.74 -36.37 23.91
N ALA A 283 -16.20 -35.36 23.23
CA ALA A 283 -16.01 -35.39 21.77
C ALA A 283 -14.96 -36.43 21.36
N ASP A 284 -13.89 -36.55 22.16
CA ASP A 284 -12.82 -37.50 21.91
C ASP A 284 -13.31 -38.95 22.05
N GLU A 285 -14.04 -39.25 23.12
CA GLU A 285 -14.69 -40.54 23.39
C GLU A 285 -15.72 -40.92 22.32
N LYS A 286 -16.54 -39.95 21.88
CA LYS A 286 -17.53 -40.16 20.80
C LYS A 286 -16.94 -40.13 19.40
N LYS A 287 -15.62 -39.93 19.27
CA LYS A 287 -14.89 -39.82 18.00
C LYS A 287 -15.47 -38.75 17.05
N ILE A 288 -16.02 -37.67 17.61
CA ILE A 288 -16.54 -36.53 16.84
C ILE A 288 -15.35 -35.68 16.39
N ARG A 289 -15.22 -35.44 15.08
CA ARG A 289 -14.04 -34.79 14.49
C ARG A 289 -14.45 -33.77 13.42
N SER A 290 -13.48 -32.98 12.96
CA SER A 290 -13.61 -32.05 11.82
C SER A 290 -14.78 -31.06 11.97
N GLN A 291 -15.58 -30.86 10.92
CA GLN A 291 -16.64 -29.82 10.90
C GLN A 291 -17.74 -30.05 11.94
N GLU A 292 -17.89 -31.27 12.47
CA GLU A 292 -18.88 -31.62 13.50
C GLU A 292 -18.41 -31.31 14.92
N ILE A 293 -17.10 -31.10 15.13
CA ILE A 293 -16.57 -30.87 16.48
C ILE A 293 -17.05 -29.56 17.06
N THR A 294 -17.08 -28.47 16.27
CA THR A 294 -17.46 -27.14 16.78
C THR A 294 -18.93 -27.07 17.17
N PRO A 295 -19.91 -27.52 16.35
CA PRO A 295 -21.31 -27.58 16.77
C PRO A 295 -21.54 -28.46 18.00
N PHE A 296 -20.86 -29.61 18.07
CA PHE A 296 -20.95 -30.50 19.23
C PHE A 296 -20.44 -29.82 20.51
N LEU A 297 -19.24 -29.21 20.46
CA LEU A 297 -18.65 -28.54 21.61
C LEU A 297 -19.54 -27.38 22.10
N LEU A 298 -20.06 -26.55 21.19
CA LEU A 298 -20.95 -25.44 21.56
C LEU A 298 -22.23 -25.94 22.24
N LYS A 299 -22.88 -26.97 21.68
CA LYS A 299 -24.08 -27.56 22.27
C LYS A 299 -23.78 -28.14 23.66
N ARG A 300 -22.70 -28.92 23.76
CA ARG A 300 -22.33 -29.61 25.01
C ARG A 300 -21.92 -28.64 26.12
N VAL A 301 -21.18 -27.59 25.79
CA VAL A 301 -20.81 -26.54 26.76
C VAL A 301 -22.04 -25.78 27.21
N ASN A 302 -22.98 -25.48 26.32
CA ASN A 302 -24.24 -24.82 26.70
C ASN A 302 -25.09 -25.69 27.65
N GLU A 303 -25.18 -27.00 27.40
CA GLU A 303 -25.83 -27.97 28.31
C GLU A 303 -25.15 -28.02 29.69
N LEU A 304 -23.81 -28.10 29.71
CA LEU A 304 -23.04 -28.20 30.96
C LEU A 304 -23.00 -26.92 31.79
N THR A 305 -23.34 -25.77 31.19
CA THR A 305 -23.30 -24.44 31.82
C THR A 305 -24.69 -23.84 32.02
N GLU A 306 -25.75 -24.58 31.71
CA GLU A 306 -27.16 -24.13 31.83
C GLU A 306 -27.41 -22.75 31.20
N GLY A 307 -26.73 -22.46 30.08
CA GLY A 307 -26.83 -21.18 29.37
C GLY A 307 -25.89 -20.05 29.85
N ALA A 308 -25.14 -20.24 30.94
CA ALA A 308 -24.17 -19.24 31.42
C ALA A 308 -23.11 -18.91 30.37
N SER A 309 -22.65 -19.90 29.60
CA SER A 309 -21.68 -19.70 28.51
C SER A 309 -22.11 -18.66 27.47
N MET A 310 -23.40 -18.62 27.10
CA MET A 310 -23.91 -17.62 26.15
C MET A 310 -23.92 -16.21 26.75
N LYS A 311 -24.38 -16.05 27.99
CA LYS A 311 -24.43 -14.75 28.67
C LYS A 311 -23.03 -14.18 28.82
N THR A 312 -22.09 -14.98 29.32
CA THR A 312 -20.69 -14.59 29.49
C THR A 312 -20.03 -14.25 28.16
N ASN A 313 -20.33 -14.99 27.09
CA ASN A 313 -19.83 -14.72 25.74
C ASN A 313 -20.33 -13.36 25.18
N ILE A 314 -21.58 -12.99 25.45
CA ILE A 314 -22.12 -11.68 25.06
C ILE A 314 -21.40 -10.55 25.80
N THR A 315 -21.19 -10.70 27.11
CA THR A 315 -20.52 -9.65 27.90
C THR A 315 -19.07 -9.47 27.49
N LEU A 316 -18.35 -10.57 27.28
CA LEU A 316 -17.05 -10.63 26.64
C LEU A 316 -17.02 -9.81 25.33
N LEU A 317 -17.96 -10.08 24.43
CA LEU A 317 -18.00 -9.47 23.11
C LEU A 317 -18.24 -7.96 23.23
N ASN A 318 -19.17 -7.56 24.10
CA ASN A 318 -19.45 -6.15 24.40
C ASN A 318 -18.22 -5.44 24.99
N ASN A 319 -17.46 -6.09 25.88
CA ASN A 319 -16.23 -5.52 26.42
C ASN A 319 -15.21 -5.24 25.31
N ASN A 320 -14.96 -6.22 24.44
CA ASN A 320 -14.03 -6.08 23.32
C ASN A 320 -14.49 -4.98 22.35
N ALA A 321 -15.79 -4.92 22.03
CA ALA A 321 -16.38 -3.92 21.17
C ALA A 321 -16.22 -2.49 21.73
N ARG A 322 -16.39 -2.31 23.05
CA ARG A 322 -16.18 -1.00 23.71
C ARG A 322 -14.71 -0.58 23.73
N ILE A 323 -13.79 -1.50 24.01
CA ILE A 323 -12.35 -1.23 23.96
C ILE A 323 -11.93 -0.85 22.54
N ALA A 324 -12.40 -1.60 21.53
CA ALA A 324 -12.17 -1.29 20.13
C ALA A 324 -12.71 0.09 19.72
N ALA A 325 -13.88 0.48 20.22
CA ALA A 325 -14.47 1.79 19.95
C ALA A 325 -13.63 2.93 20.55
N ARG A 326 -13.16 2.77 21.79
CA ARG A 326 -12.24 3.73 22.43
C ARG A 326 -10.94 3.86 21.65
N LEU A 327 -10.35 2.73 21.24
CA LEU A 327 -9.17 2.69 20.40
C LEU A 327 -9.39 3.43 19.07
N ALA A 328 -10.43 3.07 18.32
CA ALA A 328 -10.74 3.69 17.02
C ALA A 328 -11.00 5.20 17.15
N LYS A 329 -11.72 5.64 18.18
CA LYS A 329 -11.94 7.06 18.46
C LYS A 329 -10.64 7.78 18.81
N LYS A 330 -9.82 7.18 19.68
CA LYS A 330 -8.56 7.77 20.11
C LYS A 330 -7.59 7.92 18.93
N MET A 331 -7.49 6.91 18.07
CA MET A 331 -6.69 6.94 16.84
C MET A 331 -7.02 8.15 15.95
N MET A 332 -8.30 8.55 15.86
CA MET A 332 -8.68 9.71 15.06
C MET A 332 -8.41 11.05 15.75
N SER A 333 -8.45 11.07 17.09
CA SER A 333 -8.21 12.29 17.88
C SER A 333 -6.74 12.59 18.14
N MET A 334 -5.89 11.55 18.14
CA MET A 334 -4.45 11.74 18.20
C MET A 334 -4.04 12.44 16.90
N LYS A 335 -3.66 13.72 17.00
CA LYS A 335 -2.80 14.33 15.98
C LYS A 335 -1.71 13.31 15.73
N ARG A 336 -1.52 12.84 14.49
CA ARG A 336 -0.39 11.97 14.09
C ARG A 336 0.80 12.42 14.93
N SER A 337 1.16 11.62 15.94
CA SER A 337 2.25 11.96 16.82
C SER A 337 3.40 12.22 15.86
N LYS A 338 3.97 13.44 15.86
CA LYS A 338 5.33 13.54 15.33
C LYS A 338 6.09 12.44 16.08
N PRO A 339 6.79 11.53 15.38
CA PRO A 339 7.41 10.38 16.01
C PRO A 339 8.09 10.86 17.28
N ARG A 340 7.80 10.22 18.43
CA ARG A 340 8.50 10.57 19.67
C ARG A 340 9.97 10.51 19.31
N PRO A 341 10.72 11.62 19.38
CA PRO A 341 12.12 11.54 19.09
C PRO A 341 12.67 10.57 20.13
N VAL A 342 13.15 9.41 19.67
CA VAL A 342 14.35 8.82 20.27
C VAL A 342 15.29 10.00 20.48
N GLU A 343 16.04 10.05 21.58
CA GLU A 343 17.10 11.04 21.80
C GLU A 343 18.21 10.92 20.73
N ALA A 344 17.86 11.08 19.46
CA ALA A 344 18.69 11.64 18.45
C ALA A 344 18.92 13.08 18.90
N THR A 345 20.16 13.35 19.29
CA THR A 345 20.79 14.67 19.25
C THR A 345 19.94 15.66 18.48
N GLN A 346 19.41 16.68 19.17
CA GLN A 346 18.49 17.68 18.62
C GLN A 346 19.01 18.20 17.28
N VAL A 347 18.45 17.67 16.20
CA VAL A 347 18.60 18.21 14.85
C VAL A 347 17.59 19.35 14.77
N SER A 348 18.11 20.56 14.62
CA SER A 348 17.40 21.83 14.74
C SER A 348 16.36 22.00 13.63
N LYS A 349 15.36 22.88 13.81
CA LYS A 349 14.37 23.20 12.75
C LYS A 349 15.03 23.68 11.45
N THR A 350 16.21 24.30 11.57
CA THR A 350 17.12 24.68 10.49
C THR A 350 17.64 23.50 9.66
N ASP A 351 17.68 22.29 10.20
CA ASP A 351 18.21 21.12 9.51
C ASP A 351 17.16 20.42 8.63
N ILE A 352 15.86 20.53 8.94
CA ILE A 352 14.77 20.02 8.08
C ILE A 352 14.63 20.90 6.84
N ASP A 353 14.78 22.22 6.99
CA ASP A 353 14.84 23.17 5.87
C ASP A 353 16.14 22.99 5.04
N ASN A 354 17.14 22.28 5.57
CA ASN A 354 18.38 21.92 4.86
C ASN A 354 18.34 20.56 4.15
N ILE A 355 17.26 19.77 4.26
CA ILE A 355 17.14 18.52 3.50
C ILE A 355 16.75 18.87 2.07
N LYS A 356 17.75 18.95 1.20
CA LYS A 356 17.57 19.21 -0.23
C LYS A 356 17.00 17.97 -0.92
N PRO A 357 15.93 18.10 -1.73
CA PRO A 357 15.43 16.99 -2.54
C PRO A 357 16.54 16.47 -3.47
N LYS A 358 16.77 15.15 -3.46
CA LYS A 358 17.73 14.50 -4.35
C LYS A 358 17.07 14.16 -5.66
N ILE A 359 17.59 14.69 -6.76
CA ILE A 359 17.00 14.55 -8.08
C ILE A 359 18.08 14.06 -9.05
N VAL A 360 17.77 13.00 -9.78
CA VAL A 360 18.62 12.51 -10.87
C VAL A 360 18.00 12.92 -12.19
N VAL A 361 18.74 13.66 -13.00
CA VAL A 361 18.30 14.06 -14.34
C VAL A 361 19.09 13.27 -15.36
N VAL A 362 18.40 12.54 -16.24
CA VAL A 362 18.98 11.79 -17.35
C VAL A 362 18.61 12.49 -18.64
N GLY A 363 19.57 13.13 -19.28
CA GLY A 363 19.29 13.86 -20.50
C GLY A 363 20.48 14.57 -21.11
N ALA A 364 20.27 15.11 -22.30
CA ALA A 364 21.36 15.65 -23.10
C ALA A 364 21.83 17.02 -22.60
N THR A 365 23.14 17.25 -22.73
CA THR A 365 23.78 18.55 -22.64
C THR A 365 24.09 19.04 -24.04
N ILE A 366 23.70 20.27 -24.36
CA ILE A 366 23.95 20.91 -25.66
C ILE A 366 24.59 22.28 -25.41
N LEU A 367 25.41 22.76 -26.32
CA LEU A 367 25.89 24.13 -26.33
C LEU A 367 25.16 24.90 -27.45
N ASP A 368 24.40 25.92 -27.08
CA ASP A 368 23.60 26.71 -28.01
C ASP A 368 24.37 27.95 -28.45
N PHE A 369 24.45 28.17 -29.76
CA PHE A 369 24.88 29.41 -30.38
C PHE A 369 23.67 30.09 -31.03
N GLU A 370 23.43 31.36 -30.71
CA GLU A 370 22.40 32.18 -31.32
C GLU A 370 23.08 33.33 -32.07
N ALA A 371 23.12 33.24 -33.40
CA ALA A 371 23.57 34.32 -34.27
C ALA A 371 22.38 35.23 -34.59
N ILE A 372 22.44 36.50 -34.20
CA ILE A 372 21.34 37.46 -34.26
C ILE A 372 21.68 38.57 -35.25
N THR A 373 20.80 38.83 -36.21
CA THR A 373 20.90 40.00 -37.09
C THR A 373 19.54 40.68 -37.27
N GLN A 374 19.57 41.98 -37.54
CA GLN A 374 18.38 42.76 -37.94
C GLN A 374 18.23 42.84 -39.47
N GLN A 375 19.25 42.38 -40.20
CA GLN A 375 19.29 42.39 -41.66
C GLN A 375 18.58 41.16 -42.22
N ASP A 376 17.84 41.33 -43.31
CA ASP A 376 17.24 40.21 -44.02
C ASP A 376 18.35 39.42 -44.73
N ILE A 377 18.47 38.14 -44.37
CA ILE A 377 19.49 37.25 -44.91
C ILE A 377 19.03 36.72 -46.27
N LYS A 378 19.93 36.78 -47.26
CA LYS A 378 19.75 36.22 -48.61
C LYS A 378 20.66 34.99 -48.79
N ASP A 379 20.28 34.11 -49.69
CA ASP A 379 21.09 32.96 -50.10
C ASP A 379 22.11 33.38 -51.16
N ASP A 380 23.01 34.28 -50.77
CA ASP A 380 24.01 34.92 -51.64
C ASP A 380 25.45 34.75 -51.16
N GLY A 381 25.66 33.97 -50.08
CA GLY A 381 26.97 33.81 -49.44
C GLY A 381 27.47 35.06 -48.70
N GLY A 382 26.61 36.07 -48.50
CA GLY A 382 26.97 37.34 -47.86
C GLY A 382 27.25 37.23 -46.35
N SER A 383 28.02 38.19 -45.83
CA SER A 383 28.30 38.36 -44.41
C SER A 383 27.41 39.46 -43.82
N TYR A 384 26.71 39.15 -42.73
CA TYR A 384 25.71 40.04 -42.13
C TYR A 384 26.17 40.53 -40.76
N VAL A 385 25.99 41.82 -40.47
CA VAL A 385 26.33 42.39 -39.16
C VAL A 385 25.33 41.91 -38.11
N GLY A 386 25.83 41.46 -36.97
CA GLY A 386 25.03 40.86 -35.93
C GLY A 386 25.80 40.62 -34.63
N ALA A 387 25.20 39.84 -33.73
CA ALA A 387 25.81 39.39 -32.49
C ALA A 387 25.67 37.87 -32.36
N VAL A 388 26.64 37.22 -31.72
CA VAL A 388 26.55 35.79 -31.38
C VAL A 388 26.44 35.64 -29.87
N ARG A 389 25.48 34.84 -29.42
CA ARG A 389 25.33 34.48 -27.99
C ARG A 389 25.58 32.99 -27.82
N GLN A 390 26.38 32.66 -26.83
CA GLN A 390 26.65 31.27 -26.44
C GLN A 390 25.95 30.97 -25.12
N ARG A 391 25.25 29.83 -25.03
CA ARG A 391 24.52 29.39 -23.82
C ARG A 391 24.64 27.88 -23.64
N CYS A 392 24.60 27.42 -22.39
CA CYS A 392 24.46 26.00 -22.12
C CYS A 392 22.98 25.60 -22.31
N GLY A 393 22.76 24.71 -23.27
CA GLY A 393 21.50 24.19 -23.79
C GLY A 393 21.25 22.72 -23.42
N GLY A 394 20.18 22.15 -23.97
CA GLY A 394 19.75 20.77 -23.72
C GLY A 394 18.66 20.67 -22.65
N VAL A 395 17.68 19.78 -22.89
CA VAL A 395 16.46 19.68 -22.09
C VAL A 395 16.74 19.08 -20.72
N GLY A 396 17.41 17.93 -20.64
CA GLY A 396 17.85 17.37 -19.35
C GLY A 396 18.70 18.36 -18.56
N ARG A 397 19.66 19.01 -19.22
CA ARG A 397 20.50 20.02 -18.56
C ARG A 397 19.69 21.24 -18.07
N ASN A 398 18.66 21.70 -18.79
CA ASN A 398 17.75 22.77 -18.34
C ASN A 398 17.05 22.41 -17.03
N HIS A 399 16.54 21.18 -16.94
CA HIS A 399 15.92 20.68 -15.71
C HIS A 399 16.92 20.65 -14.56
N ALA A 400 18.11 20.10 -14.79
CA ALA A 400 19.15 20.05 -13.77
C ALA A 400 19.59 21.44 -13.29
N ASP A 401 19.75 22.40 -14.21
CA ASP A 401 20.08 23.80 -13.90
C ASP A 401 18.99 24.48 -13.06
N GLY A 402 17.72 24.34 -13.47
CA GLY A 402 16.59 24.91 -12.76
C GLY A 402 16.44 24.34 -11.35
N LEU A 403 16.55 23.02 -11.21
CA LEU A 403 16.44 22.32 -9.93
C LEU A 403 17.59 22.69 -8.98
N ALA A 404 18.82 22.77 -9.47
CA ALA A 404 19.96 23.22 -8.68
C ALA A 404 19.77 24.66 -8.17
N ARG A 405 19.26 25.57 -9.01
CA ARG A 405 18.95 26.96 -8.62
C ARG A 405 17.82 27.07 -7.59
N LEU A 406 16.87 26.14 -7.63
CA LEU A 406 15.80 26.01 -6.63
C LEU A 406 16.29 25.39 -5.31
N GLY A 407 17.56 25.02 -5.21
CA GLY A 407 18.16 24.47 -4.01
C GLY A 407 18.05 22.94 -3.88
N CYS A 408 17.68 22.23 -4.94
CA CYS A 408 17.69 20.76 -4.96
C CYS A 408 19.10 20.20 -5.16
N ASP A 409 19.35 19.01 -4.62
CA ASP A 409 20.54 18.22 -4.91
C ASP A 409 20.33 17.50 -6.25
N SER A 410 20.62 18.21 -7.34
CA SER A 410 20.42 17.71 -8.71
C SER A 410 21.70 17.13 -9.29
N ILE A 411 21.67 15.83 -9.60
CA ILE A 411 22.72 15.09 -10.31
C ILE A 411 22.34 14.94 -11.78
N LEU A 412 23.24 15.31 -12.69
CA LEU A 412 23.03 15.18 -14.13
C LEU A 412 23.79 13.97 -14.68
N LEU A 413 23.05 12.99 -15.21
CA LEU A 413 23.57 11.88 -16.02
C LEU A 413 23.46 12.28 -17.49
N SER A 414 24.60 12.61 -18.10
CA SER A 414 24.71 13.13 -19.46
C SER A 414 26.07 12.79 -20.06
N SER A 415 26.27 13.13 -21.34
CA SER A 415 27.51 12.95 -22.08
C SER A 415 28.00 14.28 -22.67
N ILE A 416 29.31 14.48 -22.67
CA ILE A 416 30.00 15.58 -23.34
C ILE A 416 31.22 15.06 -24.10
N GLY A 417 31.69 15.83 -25.08
CA GLY A 417 32.97 15.58 -25.72
C GLY A 417 34.13 16.03 -24.83
N SER A 418 35.30 15.42 -24.99
CA SER A 418 36.54 15.89 -24.34
C SER A 418 37.16 17.11 -25.07
N ASP A 419 36.33 18.03 -25.54
CA ASP A 419 36.69 19.23 -26.30
C ASP A 419 36.61 20.50 -25.44
N ASP A 420 36.94 21.66 -26.03
CA ASP A 420 36.82 22.95 -25.35
C ASP A 420 35.37 23.27 -24.94
N TYR A 421 34.38 22.79 -25.70
CA TYR A 421 32.97 22.99 -25.40
C TYR A 421 32.51 22.19 -24.16
N GLY A 422 32.98 20.96 -24.01
CA GLY A 422 32.74 20.14 -22.82
C GLY A 422 33.37 20.77 -21.59
N ARG A 423 34.62 21.26 -21.71
CA ARG A 423 35.29 22.00 -20.63
C ARG A 423 34.58 23.31 -20.30
N TYR A 424 34.11 24.04 -21.29
CA TYR A 424 33.31 25.26 -21.11
C TYR A 424 32.03 24.97 -20.32
N PHE A 425 31.32 23.89 -20.67
CA PHE A 425 30.11 23.46 -19.97
C PHE A 425 30.39 23.17 -18.49
N LEU A 426 31.37 22.32 -18.18
CA LEU A 426 31.72 21.95 -16.80
C LEU A 426 32.05 23.18 -15.94
N ASN A 427 32.74 24.17 -16.53
CA ASN A 427 33.08 25.40 -15.82
C ASN A 427 31.84 26.29 -15.60
N ARG A 428 30.98 26.43 -16.62
CA ARG A 428 29.82 27.33 -16.58
C ARG A 428 28.66 26.80 -15.74
N CYS A 429 28.53 25.48 -15.64
CA CYS A 429 27.46 24.77 -14.92
C CYS A 429 27.96 24.12 -13.62
N SER A 430 28.97 24.70 -12.97
CA SER A 430 29.58 24.18 -11.73
C SER A 430 28.64 24.11 -10.52
N HIS A 431 27.46 24.73 -10.59
CA HIS A 431 26.40 24.63 -9.58
C HIS A 431 25.50 23.39 -9.76
N ILE A 432 25.67 22.62 -10.84
CA ILE A 432 25.01 21.33 -11.08
C ILE A 432 25.99 20.22 -10.70
N ASP A 433 25.53 19.14 -10.07
CA ASP A 433 26.39 17.97 -9.86
C ASP A 433 26.56 17.20 -11.18
N THR A 434 27.73 17.39 -11.80
CA THR A 434 28.14 16.72 -13.05
C THR A 434 29.11 15.57 -12.81
N SER A 435 29.30 15.12 -11.56
CA SER A 435 30.29 14.10 -11.19
C SER A 435 30.08 12.73 -11.87
N ARG A 436 28.84 12.48 -12.34
CA ARG A 436 28.43 11.25 -13.00
C ARG A 436 28.25 11.38 -14.51
N MET A 437 28.65 12.52 -15.10
CA MET A 437 28.69 12.69 -16.55
C MET A 437 29.88 11.96 -17.17
N ILE A 438 29.71 11.52 -18.41
CA ILE A 438 30.80 10.91 -19.18
C ILE A 438 31.42 11.92 -20.15
N SER A 439 32.75 11.92 -20.23
CA SER A 439 33.51 12.65 -21.23
C SER A 439 34.03 11.68 -22.29
N VAL A 440 33.72 11.93 -23.55
CA VAL A 440 34.02 11.02 -24.66
C VAL A 440 35.13 11.62 -25.53
N ALA A 441 36.29 10.97 -25.59
CA ALA A 441 37.51 11.52 -26.17
C ALA A 441 37.42 11.80 -27.69
N GLU A 442 36.76 10.92 -28.45
CA GLU A 442 36.72 10.96 -29.92
C GLU A 442 35.45 11.64 -30.46
N MET A 443 34.75 12.42 -29.64
CA MET A 443 33.47 13.02 -30.02
C MET A 443 33.42 14.48 -29.60
N SER A 444 32.77 15.30 -30.43
CA SER A 444 32.47 16.69 -30.08
C SER A 444 31.27 16.76 -29.14
N THR A 445 31.30 17.73 -28.22
CA THR A 445 30.14 18.10 -27.41
C THR A 445 29.01 18.56 -28.34
N ALA A 446 27.77 18.19 -28.02
CA ALA A 446 26.62 18.53 -28.85
C ALA A 446 26.46 20.05 -28.97
N VAL A 447 26.26 20.54 -30.19
CA VAL A 447 26.07 21.97 -30.48
C VAL A 447 24.77 22.17 -31.25
N TYR A 448 24.05 23.25 -30.93
CA TYR A 448 22.95 23.75 -31.74
C TYR A 448 23.20 25.22 -32.09
N MET A 449 23.09 25.58 -33.36
CA MET A 449 23.21 26.96 -33.82
C MET A 449 21.90 27.43 -34.42
N SER A 450 21.36 28.53 -33.91
CA SER A 450 20.23 29.23 -34.50
C SER A 450 20.68 30.53 -35.14
N VAL A 451 20.05 30.87 -36.27
CA VAL A 451 20.19 32.17 -36.94
C VAL A 451 18.89 32.92 -36.75
N ASN A 452 18.90 33.98 -35.95
CA ASN A 452 17.77 34.81 -35.61
C ASN A 452 17.78 36.09 -36.47
N VAL A 453 16.69 36.33 -37.21
CA VAL A 453 16.46 37.54 -38.00
C VAL A 453 15.27 38.29 -37.42
N ARG A 454 15.51 39.51 -36.92
CA ARG A 454 14.47 40.38 -36.33
C ARG A 454 13.60 39.70 -35.27
N GLY A 455 14.22 38.90 -34.41
CA GLY A 455 13.55 38.18 -33.32
C GLY A 455 13.06 36.78 -33.69
N ASN A 456 13.08 36.39 -34.98
CA ASN A 456 12.58 35.09 -35.44
C ASN A 456 13.72 34.15 -35.84
N ILE A 457 13.64 32.88 -35.43
CA ILE A 457 14.60 31.85 -35.88
C ILE A 457 14.36 31.57 -37.37
N ARG A 458 15.35 31.89 -38.20
CA ARG A 458 15.35 31.66 -39.64
C ARG A 458 15.93 30.30 -40.01
N TYR A 459 17.05 29.93 -39.38
CA TYR A 459 17.74 28.66 -39.59
C TYR A 459 18.12 28.03 -38.24
N GLY A 460 18.10 26.70 -38.18
CA GLY A 460 18.61 25.92 -37.06
C GLY A 460 19.53 24.83 -37.59
N ILE A 461 20.77 24.79 -37.10
CA ILE A 461 21.79 23.81 -37.47
C ILE A 461 22.18 23.04 -36.21
N SER A 462 21.85 21.74 -36.18
CA SER A 462 22.18 20.86 -35.06
C SER A 462 23.39 19.99 -35.38
N SER A 463 24.44 20.10 -34.57
CA SER A 463 25.56 19.17 -34.50
C SER A 463 25.50 18.39 -33.18
N ILE A 464 24.39 17.68 -32.98
CA ILE A 464 24.19 16.85 -31.80
C ILE A 464 24.89 15.49 -31.98
N GLY A 465 24.87 14.92 -33.20
CA GLY A 465 25.61 13.71 -33.53
C GLY A 465 25.24 12.48 -32.67
N GLU A 466 26.18 11.55 -32.53
CA GLU A 466 26.02 10.34 -31.73
C GLU A 466 26.29 10.54 -30.23
N ILE A 467 26.72 11.73 -29.78
CA ILE A 467 27.18 11.92 -28.39
C ILE A 467 26.04 11.68 -27.40
N VAL A 468 24.81 12.07 -27.76
CA VAL A 468 23.60 11.81 -26.96
C VAL A 468 23.30 10.32 -26.85
N ASN A 469 23.68 9.52 -27.85
CA ASN A 469 23.54 8.06 -27.80
C ASN A 469 24.56 7.40 -26.85
N LYS A 470 25.55 8.16 -26.34
CA LYS A 470 26.46 7.68 -25.29
C LYS A 470 25.84 7.75 -23.89
N ILE A 471 24.66 8.34 -23.73
CA ILE A 471 23.83 8.16 -22.53
C ILE A 471 23.19 6.77 -22.64
N THR A 472 23.96 5.71 -22.35
CA THR A 472 23.57 4.30 -22.59
C THR A 472 22.87 3.65 -21.40
N PRO A 473 22.23 2.47 -21.58
CA PRO A 473 21.73 1.66 -20.45
C PRO A 473 22.81 1.32 -19.41
N GLU A 474 24.05 1.12 -19.84
CA GLU A 474 25.19 0.82 -18.96
C GLU A 474 25.48 2.01 -18.05
N LEU A 475 25.42 3.25 -18.57
CA LEU A 475 25.57 4.45 -17.76
C LEU A 475 24.52 4.52 -16.64
N ILE A 476 23.27 4.17 -16.95
CA ILE A 476 22.19 4.12 -15.95
C ILE A 476 22.46 3.03 -14.91
N THR A 477 22.93 1.86 -15.35
CA THR A 477 23.24 0.73 -14.46
C THR A 477 24.40 1.04 -13.52
N GLN A 478 25.45 1.69 -14.01
CA GLN A 478 26.61 2.09 -13.20
C GLN A 478 26.27 3.16 -12.16
N ASN A 479 25.16 3.86 -12.34
CA ASN A 479 24.66 4.92 -11.45
C ASN A 479 23.36 4.51 -10.75
N GLU A 480 23.14 3.20 -10.57
CA GLU A 480 21.99 2.65 -9.84
C GLU A 480 21.96 3.11 -8.37
N ASP A 481 23.12 3.41 -7.78
CA ASP A 481 23.27 3.95 -6.41
C ASP A 481 22.59 5.32 -6.24
N VAL A 482 22.81 6.24 -7.18
CA VAL A 482 22.20 7.58 -7.13
C VAL A 482 20.73 7.55 -7.56
N ILE A 483 20.38 6.66 -8.49
CA ILE A 483 19.00 6.45 -8.94
C ILE A 483 18.16 5.90 -7.79
N SER A 484 18.59 4.83 -7.12
CA SER A 484 17.85 4.17 -6.04
C SER A 484 17.70 5.03 -4.78
N SER A 485 18.60 5.99 -4.56
CA SER A 485 18.57 6.91 -3.42
C SER A 485 17.93 8.28 -3.73
N SER A 486 17.48 8.49 -4.96
CA SER A 486 16.83 9.74 -5.40
C SER A 486 15.36 9.82 -4.97
N ASN A 487 14.86 11.05 -4.83
CA ASN A 487 13.44 11.33 -4.66
C ASN A 487 12.73 11.43 -6.02
N PHE A 488 13.41 12.01 -7.01
CA PHE A 488 12.89 12.19 -8.36
C PHE A 488 13.90 11.76 -9.41
N ILE A 489 13.37 11.26 -10.53
CA ILE A 489 14.13 11.02 -11.74
C ILE A 489 13.46 11.77 -12.88
N VAL A 490 14.22 12.61 -13.58
CA VAL A 490 13.75 13.33 -14.78
C VAL A 490 14.39 12.70 -16.01
N LEU A 491 13.57 12.28 -16.96
CA LEU A 491 13.98 11.58 -18.18
C LEU A 491 13.67 12.47 -19.39
N ASP A 492 14.72 12.90 -20.09
CA ASP A 492 14.63 13.69 -21.33
C ASP A 492 14.19 12.79 -22.50
N GLY A 493 13.14 13.18 -23.24
CA GLY A 493 12.63 12.41 -24.38
C GLY A 493 13.62 12.25 -25.55
N ASN A 494 14.71 13.02 -25.57
CA ASN A 494 15.74 12.90 -26.59
C ASN A 494 16.68 11.71 -26.40
N ILE A 495 16.79 11.12 -25.20
CA ILE A 495 17.70 9.99 -24.96
C ILE A 495 17.27 8.71 -25.71
N PRO A 496 18.18 7.73 -25.89
CA PRO A 496 17.85 6.45 -26.50
C PRO A 496 16.72 5.71 -25.76
N LYS A 497 15.93 4.94 -26.50
CA LYS A 497 14.77 4.21 -25.93
C LYS A 497 15.25 3.17 -24.91
N GLU A 498 16.35 2.51 -25.22
CA GLU A 498 16.96 1.46 -24.39
C GLU A 498 17.40 2.04 -23.04
N THR A 499 17.96 3.25 -23.05
CA THR A 499 18.35 4.00 -21.85
C THR A 499 17.13 4.38 -21.03
N LEU A 500 16.07 4.88 -21.70
CA LEU A 500 14.79 5.19 -21.06
C LEU A 500 14.20 3.95 -20.39
N GLN A 501 14.20 2.80 -21.08
CA GLN A 501 13.74 1.52 -20.55
C GLN A 501 14.53 1.11 -19.31
N LYS A 502 15.86 1.19 -19.37
CA LYS A 502 16.71 0.79 -18.25
C LYS A 502 16.47 1.66 -17.00
N ALA A 503 16.30 2.96 -17.19
CA ALA A 503 15.95 3.87 -16.10
C ALA A 503 14.58 3.52 -15.50
N ILE A 504 13.59 3.21 -16.34
CA ILE A 504 12.26 2.75 -15.92
C ILE A 504 12.34 1.43 -15.14
N ASP A 505 13.14 0.47 -15.58
CA ASP A 505 13.27 -0.84 -14.94
C ASP A 505 13.86 -0.74 -13.53
N ILE A 506 14.95 0.02 -13.38
CA ILE A 506 15.57 0.28 -12.07
C ILE A 506 14.60 1.05 -11.17
N SER A 507 13.96 2.09 -11.70
CA SER A 507 12.93 2.87 -11.01
C SER A 507 11.79 2.00 -10.50
N ARG A 508 11.33 1.05 -11.32
CA ARG A 508 10.28 0.10 -10.96
C ARG A 508 10.75 -0.88 -9.89
N PHE A 509 11.96 -1.41 -10.01
CA PHE A 509 12.50 -2.36 -9.05
C PHE A 509 12.52 -1.74 -7.65
N TYR A 510 13.16 -0.58 -7.48
CA TYR A 510 13.23 0.10 -6.20
C TYR A 510 11.88 0.69 -5.76
N GLY A 511 11.11 1.27 -6.69
CA GLY A 511 9.74 1.73 -6.38
C GLY A 511 8.80 0.62 -5.93
N SER A 512 9.02 -0.63 -6.36
CA SER A 512 8.23 -1.79 -5.92
C SER A 512 8.63 -2.32 -4.54
N GLN A 513 9.89 -2.15 -4.13
CA GLN A 513 10.40 -2.50 -2.79
C GLN A 513 10.03 -1.43 -1.75
N VAL A 514 9.94 -0.16 -2.17
CA VAL A 514 9.69 1.00 -1.28
C VAL A 514 8.19 1.34 -1.15
N LYS A 515 7.30 0.54 -1.75
CA LYS A 515 5.84 0.80 -1.90
C LYS A 515 5.03 1.01 -0.61
N TYR A 516 5.65 0.92 0.56
CA TYR A 516 5.02 1.05 1.88
C TYR A 516 5.66 2.12 2.79
N LEU A 517 6.78 2.74 2.41
CA LEU A 517 7.31 3.95 3.06
C LEU A 517 6.90 5.18 2.25
N TYR A 518 6.54 6.27 2.93
CA TYR A 518 6.03 7.53 2.35
C TYR A 518 7.05 8.30 1.48
N THR A 519 8.06 7.65 0.92
CA THR A 519 9.08 8.24 0.04
C THR A 519 8.62 8.05 -1.40
N TYR A 520 8.04 9.10 -1.99
CA TYR A 520 7.54 9.09 -3.36
C TYR A 520 8.68 9.04 -4.36
N PHE A 521 9.09 7.84 -4.78
CA PHE A 521 9.96 7.67 -5.93
C PHE A 521 9.18 8.08 -7.19
N THR A 522 9.51 9.24 -7.78
CA THR A 522 8.75 9.83 -8.89
C THR A 522 9.59 9.92 -10.15
N VAL A 523 9.12 9.28 -11.23
CA VAL A 523 9.68 9.36 -12.57
C VAL A 523 8.90 10.41 -13.37
N TRP A 524 9.61 11.45 -13.78
CA TRP A 524 9.16 12.51 -14.67
C TRP A 524 9.71 12.27 -16.06
N TYR A 525 8.88 12.37 -17.09
CA TYR A 525 9.30 12.30 -18.48
C TYR A 525 9.02 13.62 -19.19
N GLU A 526 10.04 14.22 -19.77
CA GLU A 526 9.93 15.46 -20.53
C GLU A 526 9.78 15.12 -22.03
N PRO A 527 8.57 15.19 -22.60
CA PRO A 527 8.39 15.08 -24.04
C PRO A 527 8.96 16.34 -24.70
N THR A 528 9.76 16.17 -25.74
CA THR A 528 10.43 17.28 -26.42
C THR A 528 9.92 17.50 -27.85
N ASP A 529 9.11 16.56 -28.33
CA ASP A 529 8.35 16.62 -29.57
C ASP A 529 7.33 15.46 -29.60
N ILE A 530 6.34 15.57 -30.50
CA ILE A 530 5.33 14.55 -30.80
C ILE A 530 5.97 13.17 -31.09
N GLN A 531 7.10 13.12 -31.80
CA GLN A 531 7.79 11.84 -32.05
C GLN A 531 8.38 11.24 -30.78
N LYS A 532 8.78 12.06 -29.81
CA LYS A 532 9.39 11.59 -28.56
C LYS A 532 8.33 11.07 -27.60
N VAL A 533 7.13 11.64 -27.61
CA VAL A 533 5.95 11.08 -26.93
C VAL A 533 5.77 9.59 -27.26
N ARG A 534 6.07 9.16 -28.49
CA ARG A 534 5.95 7.74 -28.88
C ARG A 534 6.86 6.83 -28.05
N LYS A 535 8.10 7.26 -27.80
CA LYS A 535 9.11 6.47 -27.10
C LYS A 535 8.66 6.02 -25.71
N MET A 536 8.01 6.90 -24.94
CA MET A 536 7.52 6.53 -23.60
C MET A 536 6.42 5.46 -23.63
N PHE A 537 5.62 5.38 -24.71
CA PHE A 537 4.64 4.32 -24.90
C PHE A 537 5.23 3.04 -25.49
N ASP A 538 6.35 3.15 -26.19
CA ASP A 538 7.08 2.01 -26.74
C ASP A 538 7.94 1.31 -25.68
N CYS A 539 8.18 1.96 -24.53
CA CYS A 539 8.79 1.35 -23.35
C CYS A 539 7.81 0.43 -22.62
N ASP A 540 8.33 -0.68 -22.11
CA ASP A 540 7.60 -1.54 -21.20
C ASP A 540 7.31 -0.74 -19.92
N ARG A 541 6.03 -0.70 -19.52
CA ARG A 541 5.56 -0.08 -18.27
C ARG A 541 5.58 1.45 -18.24
N VAL A 542 4.90 2.07 -19.21
CA VAL A 542 4.57 3.52 -19.18
C VAL A 542 3.91 3.97 -17.86
N ASP A 543 3.28 3.06 -17.10
CA ASP A 543 2.70 3.32 -15.78
C ASP A 543 3.72 3.67 -14.69
N VAL A 544 5.01 3.40 -14.93
CA VAL A 544 6.12 3.81 -14.07
C VAL A 544 6.48 5.27 -14.25
N ILE A 545 6.08 5.92 -15.35
CA ILE A 545 6.20 7.37 -15.50
C ILE A 545 5.02 8.01 -14.77
N GLN A 546 5.26 8.87 -13.78
CA GLN A 546 4.21 9.51 -12.98
C GLN A 546 3.92 10.96 -13.38
N ALA A 547 4.89 11.65 -13.97
CA ALA A 547 4.76 13.05 -14.37
C ALA A 547 5.26 13.28 -15.80
N VAL A 548 4.63 14.23 -16.49
CA VAL A 548 4.99 14.71 -17.83
C VAL A 548 4.67 16.19 -17.96
N SER A 549 5.36 16.88 -18.86
CA SER A 549 5.21 18.33 -19.15
C SER A 549 4.95 18.60 -20.64
N PRO A 550 3.93 17.98 -21.26
CA PRO A 550 3.68 18.14 -22.68
C PRO A 550 3.15 19.54 -23.02
N ASN A 551 3.52 20.04 -24.20
CA ASN A 551 2.74 21.09 -24.85
C ASN A 551 1.39 20.54 -25.36
N ALA A 552 0.51 21.43 -25.86
CA ALA A 552 -0.84 21.03 -26.28
C ALA A 552 -0.85 19.95 -27.38
N ASN A 553 0.10 19.97 -28.31
CA ASN A 553 0.16 19.01 -29.40
C ASN A 553 0.68 17.64 -28.93
N GLU A 554 1.71 17.65 -28.08
CA GLU A 554 2.22 16.44 -27.42
C GLU A 554 1.14 15.80 -26.56
N PHE A 555 0.38 16.60 -25.80
CA PHE A 555 -0.71 16.11 -24.96
C PHE A 555 -1.83 15.46 -25.77
N ARG A 556 -2.18 16.02 -26.94
CA ARG A 556 -3.13 15.39 -27.87
C ARG A 556 -2.62 14.04 -28.38
N GLU A 557 -1.35 13.94 -28.77
CA GLU A 557 -0.76 12.66 -29.20
C GLU A 557 -0.71 11.65 -28.04
N MET A 558 -0.38 12.09 -26.82
CA MET A 558 -0.44 11.26 -25.62
C MET A 558 -1.85 10.70 -25.42
N THR A 559 -2.86 11.56 -25.49
CA THR A 559 -4.26 11.17 -25.31
C THR A 559 -4.68 10.14 -26.35
N ARG A 560 -4.38 10.41 -27.64
CA ARG A 560 -4.64 9.48 -28.76
C ARG A 560 -4.03 8.11 -28.54
N ARG A 561 -2.76 8.04 -28.10
CA ARG A 561 -2.06 6.77 -27.82
C ARG A 561 -2.56 6.06 -26.58
N SER A 562 -3.06 6.81 -25.61
CA SER A 562 -3.51 6.30 -24.34
C SER A 562 -4.90 5.64 -24.38
N GLY A 563 -5.62 5.78 -25.50
CA GLY A 563 -6.99 5.30 -25.67
C GLY A 563 -8.02 6.05 -24.84
N VAL A 564 -7.67 7.25 -24.34
CA VAL A 564 -8.58 8.12 -23.60
C VAL A 564 -9.33 8.99 -24.59
N GLU A 565 -10.66 8.97 -24.54
CA GLU A 565 -11.49 9.91 -25.30
C GLU A 565 -11.51 11.26 -24.59
N LEU A 566 -11.15 12.33 -25.31
CA LEU A 566 -11.41 13.68 -24.85
C LEU A 566 -12.87 13.99 -25.20
N HIS A 567 -13.72 14.15 -24.19
CA HIS A 567 -15.05 14.71 -24.42
C HIS A 567 -14.92 16.19 -24.73
N ASP A 568 -15.67 16.67 -25.74
CA ASP A 568 -15.63 18.00 -26.37
C ASP A 568 -15.97 19.19 -25.44
N VAL A 569 -15.25 19.34 -24.35
CA VAL A 569 -15.34 20.53 -23.47
C VAL A 569 -14.02 21.30 -23.48
N TRP A 570 -13.09 20.98 -24.39
CA TRP A 570 -11.75 21.53 -24.32
C TRP A 570 -11.28 22.12 -25.65
N TYR A 571 -11.19 23.46 -25.62
CA TYR A 571 -10.81 24.43 -26.66
C TYR A 571 -11.89 24.85 -27.66
N PRO A 572 -12.27 26.14 -27.69
CA PRO A 572 -12.75 26.78 -28.91
C PRO A 572 -11.61 26.75 -29.93
N ASN A 573 -11.92 26.40 -31.18
CA ASN A 573 -10.93 26.34 -32.27
C ASN A 573 -10.28 27.70 -32.62
N ASP A 574 -10.69 28.80 -31.97
CA ASP A 574 -10.37 30.19 -32.35
C ASP A 574 -9.73 31.03 -31.24
N VAL A 575 -8.92 30.44 -30.34
CA VAL A 575 -8.15 31.25 -29.38
C VAL A 575 -6.82 31.67 -30.01
N THR A 576 -6.80 32.85 -30.61
CA THR A 576 -5.59 33.50 -31.16
C THR A 576 -4.77 34.26 -30.13
N ASP A 577 -5.23 34.32 -28.87
CA ASP A 577 -4.60 35.09 -27.80
C ASP A 577 -3.83 34.19 -26.81
N PRO A 578 -2.49 34.26 -26.76
CA PRO A 578 -1.65 33.44 -25.90
C PRO A 578 -1.85 33.72 -24.39
N ASP A 579 -2.43 34.85 -23.99
CA ASP A 579 -2.62 35.23 -22.58
C ASP A 579 -3.99 34.84 -22.00
N TYR A 580 -4.86 34.21 -22.79
CA TYR A 580 -6.23 33.86 -22.38
C TYR A 580 -6.27 32.95 -21.14
N LEU A 581 -5.33 32.03 -20.99
CA LEU A 581 -5.27 31.07 -19.89
C LEU A 581 -4.84 31.70 -18.55
N THR A 582 -4.08 32.78 -18.60
CA THR A 582 -3.49 33.42 -17.40
C THR A 582 -4.30 34.64 -16.94
N THR A 583 -4.99 35.32 -17.87
CA THR A 583 -5.65 36.60 -17.60
C THR A 583 -7.17 36.52 -17.47
N SER A 584 -7.81 35.50 -18.04
CA SER A 584 -9.27 35.35 -17.95
C SER A 584 -9.67 34.49 -16.75
N ASN A 585 -10.76 34.88 -16.07
CA ASN A 585 -11.36 34.09 -14.99
C ASN A 585 -11.75 32.67 -15.46
N GLU A 586 -12.13 32.54 -16.73
CA GLU A 586 -12.50 31.26 -17.34
C GLU A 586 -11.26 30.39 -17.61
N GLY A 587 -10.14 30.99 -18.06
CA GLY A 587 -8.84 30.32 -18.20
C GLY A 587 -8.27 29.84 -16.88
N GLN A 588 -8.37 30.66 -15.82
CA GLN A 588 -7.94 30.28 -14.47
C GLN A 588 -8.83 29.19 -13.85
N GLN A 589 -10.14 29.24 -14.09
CA GLN A 589 -11.05 28.15 -13.68
C GLN A 589 -10.81 26.85 -14.44
N ALA A 590 -10.40 26.92 -15.71
CA ALA A 590 -10.03 25.75 -16.50
C ALA A 590 -8.74 25.09 -15.99
N LEU A 591 -7.73 25.88 -15.60
CA LEU A 591 -6.49 25.39 -14.95
C LEU A 591 -6.77 24.72 -13.60
N THR A 592 -7.76 25.20 -12.86
CA THR A 592 -8.13 24.64 -11.54
C THR A 592 -8.89 23.31 -11.66
N LYS A 593 -9.49 23.03 -12.81
CA LYS A 593 -10.24 21.78 -13.09
C LYS A 593 -9.40 20.67 -13.74
N ALA A 594 -8.27 21.01 -14.37
CA ALA A 594 -7.31 20.07 -14.97
C ALA A 594 -6.35 19.49 -13.92
#